data_AF-A0A398DZZ7-F1
#
_entry.id   AF-A0A398DZZ7-F1
#
_cell.length_a   1.000
_cell.length_b   1.000
_cell.length_c   1.000
_cell.angle_alpha   90.00
_cell.angle_beta   90.00
_cell.angle_gamma   90.00
#
_symmetry.space_group_name_H-M   'P 1'
#
loop_
_entity.id
_entity.type
_entity.pdbx_description
1 polymer ?
#
loop_
_entity_poly.entity_id
_entity_poly.type
_entity_poly.pdbx_seq_one_letter_code
_entity_poly.pdbx_strand_id
1 'polypeptide(L)'
;MEAALATIDEARNEIKSLGAALPTTCVAFSHDVPAAETVHISVEEFRLLAVMRDGMTLNDLIATNAASTVDSMRIVRQLLERGLLIAGPRKQTR
;
A
#
# COMPACT_ATOMS: atom_id res chain seq x y z
N MET A 1 -17.91 10.86 -24.14
CA MET A 1 -18.11 9.50 -23.62
C MET A 1 -16.88 8.63 -23.86
N GLU A 2 -16.27 8.67 -25.06
CA GLU A 2 -15.04 7.92 -25.38
C GLU A 2 -13.82 8.27 -24.50
N ALA A 3 -13.60 9.56 -24.20
CA ALA A 3 -12.50 9.96 -23.33
C ALA A 3 -12.61 9.39 -21.90
N ALA A 4 -13.82 9.32 -21.34
CA ALA A 4 -14.05 8.75 -20.01
C ALA A 4 -13.79 7.23 -19.99
N LEU A 5 -14.16 6.53 -21.06
CA LEU A 5 -13.87 5.10 -21.22
C LEU A 5 -12.36 4.84 -21.33
N ALA A 6 -11.63 5.68 -22.06
CA ALA A 6 -10.16 5.60 -22.15
C ALA A 6 -9.49 5.80 -20.78
N THR A 7 -9.92 6.79 -20.00
CA THR A 7 -9.41 7.03 -18.64
C THR A 7 -9.69 5.85 -17.70
N ILE A 8 -10.85 5.20 -17.82
CA ILE A 8 -11.20 4.03 -17.00
C ILE A 8 -10.30 2.83 -17.36
N ASP A 9 -10.01 2.63 -18.64
CA ASP A 9 -9.14 1.52 -19.08
C ASP A 9 -7.69 1.73 -18.63
N GLU A 10 -7.19 2.96 -18.73
CA GLU A 10 -5.86 3.34 -18.23
C GLU A 10 -5.74 3.08 -16.72
N ALA A 11 -6.68 3.58 -15.92
CA ALA A 11 -6.69 3.33 -14.47
C ALA A 11 -6.77 1.83 -14.15
N ARG A 12 -7.53 1.04 -14.93
CA ARG A 12 -7.62 -0.42 -14.74
C ARG A 12 -6.29 -1.11 -15.05
N ASN A 13 -5.60 -0.68 -16.10
CA ASN A 13 -4.30 -1.23 -16.47
C ASN A 13 -3.24 -0.88 -15.42
N GLU A 14 -3.26 0.33 -14.87
CA GLU A 14 -2.41 0.72 -13.75
C GLU A 14 -2.69 -0.12 -12.49
N ILE A 15 -3.96 -0.26 -12.09
CA ILE A 15 -4.34 -1.10 -10.94
C ILE A 15 -3.86 -2.55 -11.15
N LYS A 16 -4.00 -3.08 -12.37
CA LYS A 16 -3.56 -4.44 -12.69
C LYS A 16 -2.04 -4.58 -12.61
N SER A 17 -1.29 -3.60 -13.11
CA SER A 17 0.17 -3.56 -13.04
C SER A 17 0.65 -3.47 -11.59
N LEU A 18 0.07 -2.57 -10.80
CA LEU A 18 0.38 -2.40 -9.39
C LEU A 18 0.01 -3.63 -8.57
N GLY A 19 -1.15 -4.23 -8.84
CA GLY A 19 -1.61 -5.45 -8.19
C GLY A 19 -0.70 -6.67 -8.45
N ALA A 20 0.04 -6.70 -9.55
CA ALA A 20 1.03 -7.74 -9.82
C ALA A 20 2.34 -7.55 -9.04
N ALA A 21 2.68 -6.30 -8.68
CA ALA A 21 3.86 -5.97 -7.89
C ALA A 21 3.60 -6.03 -6.38
N LEU A 22 2.33 -6.01 -5.97
CA LEU A 22 1.93 -6.10 -4.58
C LEU A 22 1.66 -7.55 -4.16
N PRO A 23 1.98 -7.90 -2.91
CA PRO A 23 1.78 -9.25 -2.41
C PRO A 23 0.28 -9.61 -2.33
N THR A 24 -0.02 -10.90 -2.52
CA THR A 24 -1.37 -11.42 -2.77
C THR A 24 -2.31 -11.35 -1.57
N THR A 25 -3.61 -11.49 -1.83
CA THR A 25 -4.66 -11.67 -0.80
C THR A 25 -4.29 -12.83 0.13
N CYS A 26 -3.85 -12.51 1.36
CA CYS A 26 -3.50 -13.34 2.51
C CYS A 26 -2.20 -12.88 3.21
N VAL A 27 -1.51 -11.87 2.68
CA VAL A 27 -0.42 -11.21 3.39
C VAL A 27 -0.93 -10.13 4.34
N ALA A 28 -0.25 -10.03 5.48
CA ALA A 28 -0.35 -8.90 6.37
C ALA A 28 0.89 -8.03 6.24
N PHE A 29 0.72 -6.75 6.48
CA PHE A 29 1.83 -5.81 6.56
C PHE A 29 2.21 -5.54 8.02
N SER A 30 3.51 -5.37 8.22
CA SER A 30 4.13 -4.88 9.46
C SER A 30 5.08 -3.72 9.15
N HIS A 31 5.25 -2.82 10.11
CA HIS A 31 6.24 -1.75 10.01
C HIS A 31 7.64 -2.31 10.27
N ASP A 32 8.64 -1.80 9.56
CA ASP A 32 10.07 -2.07 9.83
C ASP A 32 10.89 -0.78 9.89
N VAL A 33 10.23 0.32 10.26
CA VAL A 33 10.89 1.63 10.42
C VAL A 33 11.90 1.54 11.58
N PRO A 34 13.21 1.73 11.35
CA PRO A 34 14.20 1.62 12.40
C PRO A 34 14.02 2.73 13.43
N ALA A 35 13.93 2.39 14.72
CA ALA A 35 13.67 3.36 15.79
C ALA A 35 14.77 4.43 15.96
N ALA A 36 15.97 4.18 15.43
CA ALA A 36 17.13 5.06 15.57
C ALA A 36 17.42 5.91 14.31
N GLU A 37 16.70 5.69 13.21
CA GLU A 37 16.99 6.37 11.95
C GLU A 37 15.94 7.43 11.60
N THR A 38 16.42 8.57 11.11
CA THR A 38 15.54 9.58 10.52
C THR A 38 15.25 9.20 9.08
N VAL A 39 14.05 8.67 8.84
CA VAL A 39 13.60 8.29 7.50
C VAL A 39 12.89 9.47 6.85
N HIS A 40 13.35 9.88 5.67
CA HIS A 40 12.69 10.91 4.87
C HIS A 40 11.50 10.30 4.13
N ILE A 41 10.29 10.59 4.57
CA ILE A 41 9.05 10.13 3.95
C ILE A 41 8.18 11.31 3.53
N SER A 42 7.38 11.12 2.48
CA SER A 42 6.37 12.09 2.08
C SER A 42 5.25 12.16 3.12
N VAL A 43 4.44 13.23 3.06
CA VAL A 43 3.27 13.37 3.92
C VAL A 43 2.28 12.23 3.68
N GLU A 44 2.18 11.73 2.46
CA GLU A 44 1.26 10.65 2.08
C GLU A 44 1.75 9.29 2.59
N GLU A 45 3.04 9.02 2.48
CA GLU A 45 3.70 7.86 3.08
C GLU A 45 3.52 7.86 4.60
N PHE A 46 3.74 9.01 5.25
CA PHE A 46 3.55 9.17 6.69
C PHE A 46 2.11 8.89 7.12
N ARG A 47 1.12 9.41 6.38
CA ARG A 47 -0.31 9.17 6.70
C ARG A 47 -0.65 7.69 6.68
N LEU A 48 -0.18 6.96 5.67
CA LEU A 48 -0.43 5.52 5.57
C LEU A 48 0.25 4.76 6.72
N LEU A 49 1.50 5.10 7.05
CA LEU A 49 2.21 4.49 8.17
C LEU A 49 1.58 4.83 9.54
N ALA A 50 1.02 6.03 9.70
CA ALA A 50 0.42 6.48 10.95
C ALA A 50 -0.90 5.75 11.30
N VAL A 51 -1.65 5.31 10.29
CA VAL A 51 -2.90 4.54 10.50
C VAL A 51 -2.66 3.03 10.54
N MET A 52 -1.47 2.59 10.15
CA MET A 52 -1.12 1.18 10.05
C MET A 52 -1.12 0.50 11.41
N ARG A 53 -1.63 -0.74 11.42
CA ARG A 53 -1.50 -1.68 12.54
C ARG A 53 -0.93 -2.99 12.01
N ASP A 54 -0.11 -3.65 12.81
CA ASP A 54 0.39 -4.98 12.48
C ASP A 54 -0.78 -5.92 12.18
N GLY A 55 -0.70 -6.64 11.06
CA GLY A 55 -1.76 -7.57 10.65
C GLY A 55 -2.73 -7.02 9.60
N MET A 56 -2.65 -5.72 9.27
CA MET A 56 -3.47 -5.12 8.22
C MET A 56 -3.15 -5.70 6.85
N THR A 57 -4.18 -5.95 6.05
CA THR A 57 -4.05 -6.38 4.66
C THR A 57 -3.94 -5.18 3.71
N LEU A 58 -3.59 -5.42 2.45
CA LEU A 58 -3.56 -4.37 1.42
C LEU A 58 -4.91 -3.64 1.32
N ASN A 59 -6.02 -4.37 1.41
CA ASN A 59 -7.35 -3.81 1.36
C ASN A 59 -7.65 -2.92 2.57
N ASP A 60 -7.19 -3.31 3.76
CA ASP A 60 -7.34 -2.50 4.97
C ASP A 60 -6.57 -1.19 4.85
N LEU A 61 -5.34 -1.24 4.32
CA LEU A 61 -4.50 -0.06 4.09
C LEU A 61 -5.14 0.90 3.07
N ILE A 62 -5.65 0.35 1.96
CA ILE A 62 -6.34 1.16 0.93
C ILE A 62 -7.63 1.78 1.50
N ALA A 63 -8.42 1.01 2.25
CA ALA A 63 -9.71 1.47 2.78
C ALA A 63 -9.56 2.53 3.88
N THR A 64 -8.45 2.52 4.61
CA THR A 64 -8.19 3.47 5.71
C THR A 64 -7.40 4.71 5.27
N ASN A 65 -6.82 4.68 4.07
CA ASN A 65 -6.11 5.83 3.52
C ASN A 65 -7.08 6.84 2.89
N ALA A 66 -6.75 8.12 2.98
CA ALA A 66 -7.54 9.20 2.38
C ALA A 66 -7.22 9.44 0.89
N ALA A 67 -6.17 8.78 0.37
CA ALA A 67 -5.76 8.88 -1.03
C ALA A 67 -6.61 7.97 -1.95
N SER A 68 -6.48 8.16 -3.27
CA SER A 68 -7.11 7.28 -4.26
C SER A 68 -6.61 5.83 -4.10
N THR A 69 -7.36 4.85 -4.62
CA THR A 69 -6.92 3.43 -4.62
C THR A 69 -5.56 3.27 -5.31
N VAL A 70 -5.38 3.93 -6.46
CA VAL A 70 -4.14 3.86 -7.25
C VAL A 70 -2.97 4.47 -6.47
N ASP A 71 -3.16 5.65 -5.89
CA ASP A 71 -2.12 6.29 -5.08
C ASP A 71 -1.80 5.48 -3.83
N SER A 72 -2.80 4.93 -3.15
CA SER A 72 -2.60 4.07 -1.99
C SER A 72 -1.76 2.84 -2.35
N MET A 73 -2.06 2.17 -3.47
CA MET A 73 -1.28 1.04 -3.98
C MET A 73 0.16 1.45 -4.32
N ARG A 74 0.33 2.63 -4.93
CA ARG A 74 1.66 3.18 -5.25
C ARG A 74 2.48 3.48 -4.00
N ILE A 75 1.88 4.09 -2.97
CA ILE A 75 2.53 4.38 -1.69
C ILE A 75 2.93 3.08 -0.99
N VAL A 76 2.04 2.09 -0.92
CA VAL A 76 2.37 0.79 -0.30
C VAL A 76 3.55 0.12 -1.02
N ARG A 77 3.57 0.17 -2.36
CA ARG A 77 4.70 -0.36 -3.14
C ARG A 77 6.00 0.38 -2.83
N GLN A 78 5.99 1.71 -2.80
CA GLN A 78 7.19 2.50 -2.49
C GLN A 78 7.74 2.18 -1.09
N LEU A 79 6.85 2.04 -0.11
CA LEU A 79 7.24 1.68 1.26
C LEU A 79 7.79 0.25 1.35
N LEU A 80 7.27 -0.70 0.57
CA LEU A 80 7.83 -2.05 0.46
C LEU A 80 9.22 -2.05 -0.19
N GLU A 81 9.38 -1.35 -1.32
CA GLU A 81 10.65 -1.24 -2.04
C GLU A 81 11.74 -0.60 -1.17
N ARG A 82 11.35 0.27 -0.24
CA ARG A 82 12.24 0.91 0.73
C ARG A 82 12.46 0.12 2.02
N GLY A 83 11.80 -1.04 2.18
CA GLY A 83 11.89 -1.85 3.39
C GLY A 83 11.24 -1.23 4.62
N LEU A 84 10.37 -0.22 4.46
CA LEU A 84 9.65 0.39 5.58
C LEU A 84 8.35 -0.34 5.91
N LEU A 85 7.85 -1.11 4.94
CA LEU A 85 6.80 -2.11 5.10
C LEU A 85 7.36 -3.48 4.78
N ILE A 86 6.98 -4.47 5.57
CA ILE A 86 7.24 -5.88 5.30
C ILE A 86 5.91 -6.59 5.12
N ALA A 87 5.81 -7.38 4.04
CA ALA A 87 4.72 -8.31 3.85
C ALA A 87 5.08 -9.68 4.44
N GLY A 88 4.23 -10.19 5.32
CA GLY A 88 4.39 -11.51 5.94
C GLY A 88 3.09 -12.29 5.94
N PRO A 89 3.12 -13.59 6.30
CA PRO A 89 1.90 -14.34 6.53
C PRO A 89 1.10 -13.66 7.65
N ARG A 90 -0.21 -13.54 7.45
CA ARG A 90 -1.10 -12.97 8.47
C ARG A 90 -0.96 -13.78 9.76
N LYS A 91 -0.42 -13.16 10.82
CA LYS A 91 -0.36 -13.80 12.14
C LYS A 91 -1.79 -14.11 12.57
N GLN A 92 -2.18 -15.38 12.52
CA GLN A 92 -3.36 -15.85 13.23
C GLN A 92 -3.05 -15.68 14.72
N THR A 93 -3.62 -14.65 15.34
CA THR A 93 -3.77 -14.63 16.80
C THR A 93 -4.58 -15.86 17.17
N ARG A 94 -3.92 -16.81 17.83
CA ARG A 94 -4.49 -18.05 18.34
C ARG A 94 -5.17 -17.80 19.67
#